data_AF-A0A2N4YPV1-F1
#
_entry.id   AF-A0A2N4YPV1-F1
#
_cell.length_a   1.000
_cell.length_b   1.000
_cell.length_c   1.000
_cell.angle_alpha   90.00
_cell.angle_beta   90.00
_cell.angle_gamma   90.00
#
_symmetry.space_group_name_H-M   'P 1'
#
loop_
_entity.id
_entity.type
_entity.pdbx_description
1 polymer ?
#
loop_
_entity_poly.entity_id
_entity_poly.type
_entity_poly.pdbx_seq_one_letter_code
_entity_poly.pdbx_strand_id
1 'polypeptide(L)' 'NNTRQQVSFIYDNQQLNLAEGLSASGARYTDGVYVFWSKGDTATVYKRDRIILDNCQLQTAKR' A
#
# COMPACT_ATOMS: atom_id res chain seq x y z
N ASN A 1 14.91 9.01 -11.21
CA ASN A 1 13.95 8.75 -12.29
C ASN A 1 13.66 7.26 -12.33
N ASN A 2 12.70 6.82 -11.52
CA ASN A 2 12.14 5.46 -11.45
C ASN A 2 10.97 5.59 -10.49
N THR A 3 9.87 6.18 -10.97
CA THR A 3 8.61 6.16 -10.23
C THR A 3 8.25 4.69 -10.12
N ARG A 4 8.41 4.09 -8.93
CA ARG A 4 8.07 2.68 -8.71
C ARG A 4 6.56 2.56 -8.91
N GLN A 5 6.15 2.25 -10.14
CA GLN A 5 4.77 2.04 -10.56
C GLN A 5 4.19 0.76 -9.94
N GLN A 6 4.99 -0.02 -9.22
CA GLN A 6 4.58 -1.26 -8.58
C GLN A 6 5.26 -1.42 -7.22
N VAL A 7 4.55 -2.05 -6.30
CA VAL A 7 5.06 -2.42 -4.97
C VAL A 7 4.78 -3.90 -4.69
N SER A 8 5.73 -4.55 -4.03
CA SER A 8 5.55 -5.89 -3.49
C SER A 8 5.02 -5.77 -2.06
N PHE A 9 3.83 -6.32 -1.82
CA PHE A 9 3.19 -6.38 -0.51
C PHE A 9 3.04 -7.83 -0.08
N ILE A 10 3.50 -8.18 1.12
CA ILE A 10 3.39 -9.54 1.65
C ILE A 10 2.29 -9.55 2.71
N TYR A 11 1.30 -10.41 2.52
CA TYR A 11 0.21 -10.61 3.46
C TYR A 11 -0.11 -12.09 3.57
N ASP A 12 -0.15 -12.61 4.79
CA ASP A 12 -0.43 -14.04 5.05
C ASP A 12 0.50 -14.99 4.26
N ASN A 13 1.80 -14.69 4.27
CA ASN A 13 2.85 -15.37 3.49
C ASN A 13 2.66 -15.36 1.96
N GLN A 14 1.68 -14.63 1.45
CA GLN A 14 1.48 -14.45 0.01
C GLN A 14 2.08 -13.11 -0.43
N GLN A 15 2.98 -13.16 -1.41
CA GLN A 15 3.48 -11.96 -2.07
C GLN A 15 2.48 -11.49 -3.14
N LEU A 16 2.11 -10.23 -3.06
CA LEU A 16 1.20 -9.52 -3.95
C LEU A 16 1.97 -8.41 -4.65
N ASN A 17 1.74 -8.25 -5.94
CA ASN A 17 2.33 -7.16 -6.72
C ASN A 17 1.22 -6.16 -7.05
N LEU A 18 1.26 -5.01 -6.40
CA LEU A 18 0.24 -3.97 -6.54
C LEU A 18 0.75 -2.88 -7.48
N ALA A 19 -0.05 -2.50 -8.47
CA ALA A 19 0.28 -1.43 -9.39
C ALA A 19 -0.20 -0.08 -8.88
N GLU A 20 0.51 1.00 -9.19
CA GLU A 20 0.13 2.36 -8.83
C GLU A 20 -1.23 2.70 -9.48
N GLY A 21 -2.16 3.12 -8.64
CA GLY A 21 -3.49 3.56 -9.03
C GLY A 21 -3.66 5.06 -8.80
N LEU A 22 -4.65 5.63 -9.49
CA LEU A 22 -5.04 7.01 -9.29
C LEU A 22 -5.42 7.29 -7.83
N SER A 23 -4.84 8.34 -7.28
CA SER A 23 -5.08 8.80 -5.91
C SER A 23 -5.18 10.33 -5.90
N ALA A 24 -6.16 10.85 -5.16
CA ALA A 24 -6.31 12.30 -4.97
C ALA A 24 -5.31 12.85 -3.93
N SER A 25 -4.89 12.02 -2.97
CA SER A 25 -3.91 12.39 -1.95
C SER A 25 -3.17 11.15 -1.45
N GLY A 26 -1.85 11.24 -1.35
CA GLY A 26 -1.01 10.09 -1.01
C GLY A 26 -0.85 9.12 -2.18
N ALA A 27 -0.18 8.00 -1.95
CA ALA A 27 0.05 6.98 -2.97
C ALA A 27 -0.94 5.83 -2.80
N ARG A 28 -1.50 5.38 -3.91
CA ARG A 28 -2.41 4.24 -3.95
C ARG A 28 -1.81 3.16 -4.83
N TYR A 29 -1.80 1.93 -4.36
CA TYR A 29 -1.41 0.76 -5.13
C TYR A 29 -2.49 -0.30 -5.03
N THR A 30 -2.83 -0.92 -6.14
CA THR A 30 -3.91 -1.91 -6.21
C THR A 30 -3.70 -2.93 -7.33
N ASP A 31 -4.24 -4.13 -7.13
CA ASP A 31 -4.41 -5.18 -8.13
C ASP A 31 -5.90 -5.46 -8.45
N GLY A 32 -6.80 -4.62 -7.94
CA GLY A 32 -8.26 -4.79 -8.02
C GLY A 32 -8.87 -5.56 -6.83
N VAL A 33 -8.08 -6.29 -6.06
CA VAL A 33 -8.55 -7.03 -4.86
C VAL A 33 -8.05 -6.37 -3.59
N TYR A 34 -6.75 -6.06 -3.56
CA TYR A 34 -6.07 -5.37 -2.49
C TYR A 34 -5.84 -3.91 -2.87
N VAL A 35 -5.92 -3.03 -1.87
CA VAL A 35 -5.56 -1.62 -2.01
C VAL A 35 -4.62 -1.26 -0.87
N PHE A 36 -3.38 -0.95 -1.20
CA PHE A 36 -2.46 -0.30 -0.27
C PHE A 36 -2.56 1.20 -0.50
N TRP A 37 -2.95 1.95 0.53
CA TRP A 37 -3.04 3.40 0.47
C TRP A 37 -2.14 4.01 1.54
N SER A 38 -1.16 4.78 1.13
CA SER A 38 -0.27 5.52 2.02
C SER A 38 -0.53 7.02 1.93
N LYS A 39 -0.61 7.67 3.09
CA LYS A 39 -0.79 9.11 3.23
C LYS A 39 0.12 9.63 4.34
N GLY A 40 1.11 10.42 3.98
CA GLY A 40 2.15 10.87 4.91
C GLY A 40 2.88 9.66 5.51
N ASP A 41 2.91 9.58 6.83
CA ASP A 41 3.54 8.49 7.56
C ASP A 41 2.57 7.35 7.92
N THR A 42 1.33 7.40 7.43
CA THR A 42 0.31 6.38 7.69
C THR A 42 0.00 5.57 6.45
N ALA A 43 -0.35 4.30 6.65
CA ALA A 43 -0.85 3.42 5.61
C ALA A 43 -2.06 2.61 6.10
N THR A 44 -3.00 2.40 5.19
CA THR A 44 -4.18 1.55 5.37
C THR A 44 -4.24 0.56 4.22
N VAL A 45 -4.56 -0.70 4.52
CA VAL A 45 -4.69 -1.76 3.53
C VAL A 45 -6.12 -2.28 3.52
N TYR A 46 -6.69 -2.33 2.32
CA TYR A 46 -8.03 -2.85 2.06
C TYR A 46 -7.96 -4.16 1.29
N LYS A 47 -8.93 -5.05 1.54
CA LYS A 47 -9.20 -6.26 0.74
C LYS A 47 -10.69 -6.29 0.42
N ARG A 48 -11.05 -6.13 -0.86
CA ARG A 48 -12.45 -6.10 -1.34
C ARG A 48 -13.36 -5.27 -0.42
N ASP A 49 -12.95 -4.02 -0.17
CA ASP A 49 -13.65 -3.02 0.66
C ASP A 49 -13.59 -3.19 2.18
N ARG A 50 -12.88 -4.20 2.69
CA ARG A 50 -12.63 -4.33 4.14
C ARG A 50 -11.24 -3.85 4.51
N ILE A 51 -11.13 -3.05 5.56
CA ILE A 51 -9.84 -2.67 6.15
C ILE A 51 -9.26 -3.91 6.83
N ILE A 52 -8.11 -4.38 6.35
CA ILE A 52 -7.39 -5.52 6.92
C ILE A 52 -6.18 -5.08 7.74
N LEU A 53 -5.64 -3.89 7.47
CA LEU A 53 -4.61 -3.23 8.25
C LEU A 53 -4.95 -1.74 8.31
N ASP A 54 -4.96 -1.17 9.50
CA ASP A 54 -5.22 0.26 9.72
C ASP A 54 -4.10 0.90 10.53
N ASN A 55 -3.94 2.22 10.35
CA ASN A 55 -3.00 3.05 11.10
C ASN A 55 -1.57 2.47 11.15
N CYS A 56 -1.13 1.83 10.05
CA CYS A 56 0.25 1.37 9.94
C CYS A 56 1.15 2.59 9.83
N GLN A 57 2.06 2.75 10.78
CA GLN A 57 2.98 3.87 10.77
C GLN A 57 4.26 3.48 10.05
N LEU A 58 4.76 4.39 9.22
CA LEU A 58 6.06 4.25 8.60
C LEU A 58 7.10 4.29 9.70
N GLN A 59 7.58 3.13 10.10
CA GLN A 59 8.73 3.03 10.97
C GLN A 59 9.94 3.42 10.14
N THR A 60 10.34 4.69 10.25
CA THR A 60 11.63 5.12 9.73
C THR A 60 12.67 4.29 10.47
N ALA A 61 13.28 3.32 9.79
CA ALA A 61 14.49 2.70 10.29
C ALA A 61 15.43 3.88 10.60
N LYS A 62 15.80 4.06 11.89
CA LYS A 62 16.91 4.93 12.24
C LYS A 62 18.07 4.46 11.38
N ARG A 63 18.45 5.30 10.42
CA ARG A 63 19.52 5.04 9.48
C ARG A 63 20.85 4.91 10.20
#